data_AF-A0A2G6ZLM7-F1
#
_entry.id   AF-A0A2G6ZLM7-F1
#
_cell.length_a   1.000
_cell.length_b   1.000
_cell.length_c   1.000
_cell.angle_alpha   90.00
_cell.angle_beta   90.00
_cell.angle_gamma   90.00
#
_symmetry.space_group_name_H-M   'P 1'
#
loop_
_entity.id
_entity.type
_entity.pdbx_description
1 polymer ?
#
loop_
_entity_poly.entity_id
_entity_poly.type
_entity_poly.pdbx_seq_one_letter_code
_entity_poly.pdbx_strand_id
1 'polypeptide(L)'
;MSIAVFYLRNSEPEGQTPAWQSQCQAFSDTQMGEALALCQLLRKDQSNAHVVISSELRDMVGLVGVSAVEDGKTPDGFDYQWSKAGRAGASRKNATAAPKRKQDMDN
;
A
#
# COMPACT_ATOMS: atom_id res chain seq x y z
N MET A 1 -4.27 13.58 -16.49
CA MET A 1 -3.53 13.58 -15.21
C MET A 1 -4.24 12.60 -14.31
N SER A 2 -3.58 11.52 -13.94
CA SER A 2 -4.19 10.46 -13.13
C SER A 2 -3.34 10.09 -11.92
N ILE A 3 -2.11 10.58 -11.86
CA ILE A 3 -1.23 10.44 -10.71
C ILE A 3 -0.76 11.86 -10.33
N ALA A 4 -0.78 12.14 -9.03
CA ALA A 4 -0.30 13.39 -8.45
C ALA A 4 0.63 13.09 -7.27
N VAL A 5 1.81 13.69 -7.28
CA VAL A 5 2.76 13.64 -6.15
C VAL A 5 2.71 14.98 -5.44
N PHE A 6 2.30 14.96 -4.18
CA PHE A 6 2.27 16.12 -3.29
C PHE A 6 3.41 16.02 -2.28
N TYR A 7 4.05 17.14 -1.98
CA TYR A 7 5.07 17.23 -0.95
C TYR A 7 5.23 18.65 -0.44
N LEU A 8 5.85 18.80 0.73
CA LEU A 8 6.31 20.07 1.24
C LEU A 8 7.81 20.19 0.99
N ARG A 9 8.25 21.36 0.53
CA ARG A 9 9.67 21.68 0.35
C ARG A 9 10.05 22.83 1.27
N ASN A 10 11.14 22.68 2.00
CA ASN A 10 11.80 23.75 2.75
C ASN A 10 12.89 24.35 1.85
N SER A 11 12.86 25.66 1.66
CA SER A 11 13.91 26.42 0.96
C SER A 11 14.95 27.01 1.90
N GLU A 12 14.70 26.99 3.21
CA GLU A 12 15.59 27.61 4.18
C GLU A 12 16.86 26.76 4.41
N PRO A 13 18.01 27.42 4.67
CA PRO A 13 19.24 26.73 5.03
C PRO A 13 19.10 25.85 6.28
N GLU A 14 19.98 24.86 6.37
CA GLU A 14 20.04 23.97 7.53
C GLU A 14 20.26 24.74 8.85
N GLY A 15 19.49 24.40 9.87
CA GLY A 15 19.54 25.04 11.20
C GLY A 15 18.66 26.28 11.37
N GLN A 16 18.00 26.77 10.31
CA GLN A 16 16.97 27.80 10.43
C GLN A 16 15.57 27.19 10.58
N THR A 17 14.63 28.00 11.07
CA THR A 17 13.22 27.62 11.13
C THR A 17 12.72 27.32 9.70
N PRO A 18 12.20 26.11 9.42
CA PRO A 18 11.83 25.74 8.06
C PRO A 18 10.62 26.54 7.58
N ALA A 19 10.68 27.00 6.33
CA ALA A 19 9.57 27.63 5.62
C ALA A 19 9.02 26.66 4.57
N TRP A 20 7.97 25.92 4.95
CA TRP A 20 7.40 24.86 4.11
C TRP A 20 6.51 25.43 3.00
N GLN A 21 6.81 25.06 1.75
CA GLN A 21 6.00 25.38 0.58
C GLN A 21 5.40 24.11 -0.02
N SER A 22 4.11 24.15 -0.35
CA SER A 22 3.43 23.02 -1.00
C SER A 22 3.84 22.91 -2.46
N GLN A 23 4.06 21.68 -2.90
CA GLN A 23 4.42 21.34 -4.27
C GLN A 23 3.50 20.23 -4.77
N CYS A 24 3.22 20.24 -6.06
CA CYS A 24 2.42 19.23 -6.74
C CYS A 24 3.03 18.95 -8.11
N GLN A 25 3.29 17.68 -8.39
CA GLN A 25 3.73 17.22 -9.70
C GLN A 25 2.75 16.19 -10.27
N ALA A 26 2.29 16.47 -11.48
CA ALA A 26 1.32 15.67 -12.20
C ALA A 26 2.01 14.65 -13.13
N PHE A 27 1.42 13.46 -13.22
CA PHE A 27 1.84 12.41 -14.13
C PHE A 27 0.61 11.78 -14.84
N SER A 28 0.86 11.14 -15.97
CA SER A 28 -0.13 10.31 -16.68
C SER A 28 -0.11 8.86 -16.19
N ASP A 29 -1.10 8.08 -16.62
CA ASP A 29 -1.28 6.66 -16.25
C ASP A 29 -0.05 5.80 -16.59
N THR A 30 0.64 6.12 -17.68
CA THR A 30 1.81 5.38 -18.17
C THR A 30 3.10 5.71 -17.42
N GLN A 31 3.07 6.71 -16.52
CA GLN A 31 4.25 7.26 -15.84
C GLN A 31 4.31 6.89 -14.36
N MET A 32 3.62 5.83 -13.93
CA MET A 32 3.67 5.38 -12.53
C MET A 32 5.10 5.09 -12.04
N GLY A 33 5.95 4.49 -12.88
CA GLY A 33 7.36 4.26 -12.54
C GLY A 33 8.13 5.56 -12.26
N GLU A 34 7.90 6.60 -13.06
CA GLU A 34 8.53 7.92 -12.90
C GLU A 34 8.04 8.63 -11.65
N ALA A 35 6.74 8.58 -11.37
CA ALA A 35 6.15 9.14 -10.15
C ALA A 35 6.72 8.47 -8.89
N LEU A 36 6.86 7.14 -8.90
CA LEU A 36 7.46 6.39 -7.79
C LEU A 36 8.95 6.71 -7.62
N ALA A 37 9.70 6.82 -8.72
CA ALA A 37 11.11 7.20 -8.68
C ALA A 37 11.29 8.61 -8.10
N LEU A 38 10.43 9.56 -8.48
CA LEU A 38 10.41 10.90 -7.89
C LEU A 38 10.13 10.83 -6.39
N CYS A 39 9.12 10.08 -5.95
CA CYS A 39 8.85 9.94 -4.51
C CYS A 39 10.05 9.40 -3.74
N GLN A 40 10.79 8.43 -4.30
CA GLN A 40 12.00 7.91 -3.67
C GLN A 40 13.10 8.97 -3.57
N LEU A 41 13.29 9.79 -4.61
CA LEU A 41 14.24 10.89 -4.60
C LEU A 41 13.87 11.94 -3.54
N LEU A 42 12.62 12.40 -3.55
CA LEU A 42 12.13 13.42 -2.63
C LEU A 42 12.26 12.98 -1.17
N ARG A 43 11.95 11.72 -0.84
CA ARG A 43 12.05 11.19 0.53
C ARG A 43 13.48 11.08 1.06
N LYS A 44 14.49 11.05 0.20
CA LYS A 44 15.91 11.00 0.62
C LYS A 44 16.45 12.38 1.01
N ASP A 45 15.84 13.43 0.50
CA ASP A 45 16.27 14.80 0.72
C ASP A 45 15.53 15.39 1.94
N GLN A 46 16.28 15.78 2.96
CA GLN A 46 15.75 16.31 4.22
C GLN A 46 15.06 17.67 4.07
N SER A 47 15.29 18.36 2.94
CA SER A 47 14.55 19.58 2.60
C SER A 47 13.11 19.29 2.15
N ASN A 48 12.72 18.02 2.01
CA ASN A 48 11.36 17.64 1.68
C ASN A 48 10.68 16.91 2.85
N ALA A 49 9.37 17.13 2.97
CA ALA A 49 8.53 16.47 3.97
C ALA A 49 7.18 16.08 3.35
N HIS A 50 6.48 15.16 4.03
CA HIS A 50 5.11 14.76 3.67
C HIS A 50 4.94 14.37 2.19
N VAL A 51 5.84 13.52 1.66
CA VAL A 51 5.77 13.03 0.27
C VAL A 51 4.64 12.00 0.11
N VAL A 52 3.53 12.44 -0.49
CA VAL A 52 2.32 11.67 -0.73
C VAL A 52 2.13 11.48 -2.24
N ILE A 53 1.71 10.28 -2.63
CA ILE A 53 1.28 9.99 -4.00
C ILE A 53 -0.20 9.66 -3.96
N SER A 54 -0.97 10.29 -4.84
CA SER A 54 -2.37 10.00 -5.11
C SER A 54 -2.48 9.51 -6.54
N SER A 55 -3.25 8.45 -6.78
CA SER A 55 -3.46 7.93 -8.12
C SER A 55 -4.87 7.42 -8.33
N GLU A 56 -5.48 7.84 -9.43
CA GLU A 56 -6.71 7.31 -9.99
C GLU A 56 -6.34 6.46 -11.22
N LEU A 57 -5.63 5.35 -10.98
CA LEU A 57 -5.23 4.46 -12.07
C LEU A 57 -6.48 3.82 -12.68
N ARG A 58 -6.75 4.15 -13.95
CA ARG A 58 -7.91 3.60 -14.68
C ARG A 58 -7.86 2.09 -14.85
N ASP A 59 -6.65 1.51 -14.83
CA ASP A 59 -6.40 0.07 -14.90
C ASP A 59 -6.02 -0.52 -13.52
N MET A 60 -6.45 0.08 -12.40
CA MET A 60 -6.16 -0.46 -11.08
C MET A 60 -6.68 -1.90 -10.96
N VAL A 61 -5.83 -2.81 -10.48
CA VAL A 61 -6.19 -4.22 -10.30
C VAL A 61 -7.15 -4.34 -9.12
N GLY A 62 -8.44 -4.28 -9.42
CA GLY A 62 -9.54 -4.39 -8.46
C GLY A 62 -10.59 -3.30 -8.70
N LEU A 63 -11.83 -3.71 -8.91
CA LEU A 63 -12.97 -2.79 -8.97
C LEU A 63 -13.11 -2.08 -7.62
N VAL A 64 -13.38 -0.77 -7.66
CA VAL A 64 -13.67 0.03 -6.45
C VAL A 64 -14.88 -0.59 -5.74
N GLY A 65 -14.70 -0.99 -4.48
CA GLY A 65 -15.76 -1.59 -3.67
C GLY A 65 -15.87 -3.11 -3.74
N VAL A 66 -14.96 -3.82 -4.42
CA VAL A 66 -14.94 -5.29 -4.40
C VAL A 66 -14.20 -5.78 -3.16
N SER A 67 -14.96 -6.36 -2.24
CA SER A 67 -14.45 -7.22 -1.18
C SER A 67 -13.64 -8.35 -1.82
N ALA A 68 -12.36 -8.49 -1.47
CA ALA A 68 -11.48 -9.49 -2.09
C ALA A 68 -11.98 -10.94 -1.91
N VAL A 69 -12.86 -11.18 -0.92
CA VAL A 69 -13.50 -12.46 -0.63
C VAL A 69 -14.84 -12.21 0.06
N GLU A 70 -15.93 -12.79 -0.45
CA GLU A 70 -17.25 -12.83 0.21
C GLU A 70 -17.72 -14.28 0.31
N ASP A 71 -18.23 -14.69 1.47
CA ASP A 71 -18.64 -16.08 1.76
C ASP A 71 -17.59 -17.14 1.41
N GLY A 72 -16.31 -16.80 1.53
CA GLY A 72 -15.20 -17.69 1.21
C GLY A 72 -14.94 -17.85 -0.29
N LYS A 73 -15.51 -16.99 -1.14
CA LYS A 73 -15.31 -16.99 -2.59
C LYS A 73 -14.64 -15.72 -3.08
N THR A 74 -13.81 -15.85 -4.10
CA THR A 74 -13.23 -14.74 -4.85
C THR A 74 -14.32 -14.05 -5.69
N PRO A 75 -14.08 -12.83 -6.20
CA PRO A 75 -15.07 -12.09 -6.99
C PRO A 75 -15.51 -12.79 -8.29
N ASP A 76 -14.69 -13.69 -8.80
CA ASP A 76 -14.96 -14.58 -9.95
C ASP A 76 -15.63 -15.91 -9.56
N GLY A 77 -16.02 -16.06 -8.29
CA GLY A 77 -16.85 -17.16 -7.78
C GLY A 77 -16.09 -18.42 -7.37
N PHE A 78 -14.76 -18.44 -7.51
CA PHE A 78 -13.93 -19.56 -7.05
C PHE A 78 -13.79 -19.56 -5.54
N ASP A 79 -13.61 -20.73 -4.95
CA ASP A 79 -13.36 -20.82 -3.52
C ASP A 79 -11.99 -20.21 -3.19
N TYR A 80 -11.98 -19.25 -2.27
CA TYR A 80 -10.77 -18.60 -1.80
C TYR A 80 -10.01 -19.53 -0.85
N GLN A 81 -8.95 -20.17 -1.36
CA GLN A 81 -8.15 -21.16 -0.63
C GLN A 81 -7.03 -20.57 0.24
N TRP A 82 -6.82 -19.25 0.22
CA TRP A 82 -5.75 -18.65 1.01
C TRP A 82 -6.08 -18.73 2.50
N SER A 83 -5.16 -19.29 3.28
CA SER A 83 -5.14 -19.17 4.73
C SER A 83 -3.84 -18.55 5.20
N LYS A 84 -3.89 -17.69 6.24
CA LYS A 84 -2.67 -17.12 6.87
C LYS A 84 -1.74 -18.21 7.43
N ALA A 85 -2.29 -19.40 7.70
CA ALA A 85 -1.56 -20.60 8.10
C ALA A 85 -0.69 -21.18 6.97
N GLY A 86 -1.03 -20.93 5.71
CA GLY A 86 -0.52 -21.71 4.57
C GLY A 86 0.90 -21.39 4.10
N ARG A 87 1.45 -20.19 4.30
CA ARG A 87 2.83 -19.88 3.83
C ARG A 87 3.68 -18.89 4.63
N ALA A 88 3.12 -17.90 5.32
CA ALA A 88 3.92 -16.74 5.77
C ALA A 88 3.79 -16.36 7.26
N GLY A 89 3.19 -17.18 8.12
CA GLY A 89 2.97 -16.74 9.50
C GLY A 89 2.47 -17.75 10.52
N ALA A 90 2.52 -19.05 10.26
CA ALA A 90 2.39 -20.00 11.36
C ALA A 90 3.62 -19.83 12.26
N SER A 91 3.43 -19.35 13.50
CA SER A 91 4.50 -19.42 14.49
C SER A 91 4.94 -20.88 14.59
N ARG A 92 6.24 -21.16 14.36
CA ARG A 92 6.81 -22.51 14.27
C ARG A 92 6.46 -23.43 15.46
N LYS A 93 5.98 -22.86 16.57
CA LYS A 93 5.50 -23.59 17.75
C LYS A 93 4.35 -24.55 17.48
N ASN A 94 3.46 -24.25 16.52
CA ASN A 94 2.25 -25.05 16.29
C ASN A 94 2.15 -25.66 14.88
N ALA A 95 3.19 -25.54 14.05
CA ALA A 95 3.15 -25.95 12.64
C ALA A 95 2.98 -27.46 12.43
N THR A 96 3.31 -28.28 13.43
CA THR A 96 3.17 -29.74 13.41
C THR A 96 1.90 -30.24 14.11
N ALA A 97 1.12 -29.37 14.74
CA ALA A 97 -0.13 -29.77 15.36
C ALA A 97 -1.21 -29.95 14.29
N ALA A 98 -2.02 -31.00 14.43
CA ALA A 98 -3.15 -31.24 13.53
C ALA A 98 -4.13 -30.05 13.58
N PRO A 99 -4.73 -29.66 12.44
CA PRO A 99 -5.70 -28.57 12.41
C PRO A 99 -6.90 -28.91 13.32
N LYS A 100 -7.10 -28.09 14.36
CA LYS A 100 -8.24 -28.23 15.28
C LYS A 100 -9.53 -27.85 14.57
N ARG A 101 -10.58 -28.63 14.77
CA ARG A 101 -11.92 -28.31 14.26
C ARG A 101 -12.60 -27.35 15.23
N LYS A 102 -13.60 -26.61 14.75
CA LYS A 102 -14.35 -25.63 15.56
C LYS A 102 -14.93 -26.23 16.85
N GLN A 103 -15.31 -27.51 16.80
CA GLN A 103 -15.81 -28.28 17.95
C GLN A 103 -14.75 -28.49 19.05
N ASP A 104 -13.47 -28.36 18.73
CA ASP A 104 -12.34 -28.57 19.66
C ASP A 104 -11.90 -27.26 20.35
N MET A 105 -12.55 -26.13 20.06
CA MET A 105 -12.20 -24.80 20.58
C MET A 105 -13.15 -24.27 21.67
N ASP A 106 -14.28 -24.93 21.90
CA ASP A 106 -15.34 -24.49 22.82
C ASP A 106 -15.26 -25.17 24.21
N ASN A 107 -14.04 -25.39 24.73
CA ASN A 107 -13.79 -25.86 26.11
C ASN A 107 -12.90 -24.87 26.86
#